data_AF-A0A1H8I910-F1
#
_entry.id   AF-A0A1H8I910-F1
#
_cell.length_a   1.000
_cell.length_b   1.000
_cell.length_c   1.000
_cell.angle_alpha   90.00
_cell.angle_beta   90.00
_cell.angle_gamma   90.00
#
_symmetry.space_group_name_H-M   'P 1'
#
loop_
_entity.id
_entity.type
_entity.pdbx_description
1 polymer ?
#
loop_
_entity_poly.entity_id
_entity_poly.type
_entity_poly.pdbx_seq_one_letter_code
_entity_poly.pdbx_strand_id
1 'polypeptide(L)' 'MVNDTSFPHGIHLHGHHFYEVGEGDALGDLRDTTLVDAGASRDIICVFDNPGRWLLHCHMLSHAVGGMRTWVNVA' A
#
# COMPACT_ATOMS: atom_id res chain seq x y z
N MET A 1 0.97 6.93 2.94
CA MET A 1 1.36 5.82 3.85
C MET A 1 2.64 6.19 4.56
N VAL A 2 2.70 6.07 5.89
CA VAL A 2 3.86 6.51 6.70
C VAL A 2 4.51 5.30 7.36
N ASN A 3 5.83 5.15 7.21
CA ASN A 3 6.63 4.11 7.84
C ASN A 3 7.58 4.71 8.88
N ASP A 4 7.12 4.84 10.12
CA ASP A 4 7.94 5.31 11.24
C ASP A 4 8.79 4.20 11.89
N THR A 5 8.96 3.05 11.21
CA THR A 5 9.76 1.93 11.70
C THR A 5 11.16 1.92 11.07
N SER A 6 12.07 1.11 11.63
CA SER A 6 13.45 0.99 11.14
C SER A 6 13.63 0.02 9.97
N PHE A 7 12.56 -0.58 9.45
CA PHE A 7 12.62 -1.57 8.37
C PHE A 7 11.72 -1.17 7.20
N PRO A 8 12.13 -1.46 5.95
CA PRO A 8 11.29 -1.23 4.80
C PRO A 8 10.11 -2.22 4.81
N HIS A 9 8.95 -1.76 4.34
CA HIS A 9 7.76 -2.61 4.18
C HIS A 9 7.24 -2.51 2.75
N GLY A 10 7.11 -3.67 2.09
CA GLY A 10 6.36 -3.76 0.84
C GLY A 10 4.87 -3.76 1.16
N ILE A 11 4.13 -2.72 0.84
CA ILE A 11 2.69 -2.63 1.13
C ILE A 11 1.89 -3.02 -0.10
N HIS A 12 1.04 -4.04 0.05
CA HIS A 12 0.22 -4.60 -1.01
C HIS A 12 -1.27 -4.38 -0.74
N LEU A 13 -2.02 -3.97 -1.78
CA LEU A 13 -3.46 -3.79 -1.76
C LEU A 13 -4.14 -4.80 -2.69
N HIS A 14 -5.10 -5.55 -2.15
CA HIS A 14 -5.87 -6.52 -2.93
C HIS A 14 -6.94 -5.83 -3.79
N GLY A 15 -7.32 -6.49 -4.89
CA GLY A 15 -8.50 -6.12 -5.70
C GLY A 15 -8.36 -4.85 -6.53
N HIS A 16 -7.28 -4.08 -6.38
CA HIS A 16 -7.05 -2.81 -7.03
C HIS A 16 -5.57 -2.65 -7.43
N HIS A 17 -5.33 -1.77 -8.39
CA HIS A 17 -4.03 -1.16 -8.59
C HIS A 17 -4.10 0.31 -8.17
N PHE A 18 -2.95 0.89 -7.84
CA PHE A 18 -2.80 2.30 -7.50
C PHE A 18 -1.61 2.89 -8.24
N TYR A 19 -1.67 4.19 -8.50
CA TYR A 19 -0.51 4.95 -8.94
C TYR A 19 0.29 5.40 -7.75
N GLU A 20 1.60 5.24 -7.81
CA GLU A 20 2.50 5.92 -6.87
C GLU A 20 2.57 7.41 -7.22
N VAL A 21 2.57 8.29 -6.21
CA VAL A 21 2.68 9.73 -6.44
C VAL A 21 4.15 10.15 -6.48
N GLY A 22 4.56 10.75 -7.60
CA GLY A 22 5.88 11.32 -7.82
C GLY A 22 5.99 12.79 -7.38
N GLU A 23 7.12 13.43 -7.69
CA GLU A 23 7.30 14.85 -7.40
C GLU A 23 6.27 15.73 -8.13
N GLY A 24 5.77 16.76 -7.44
CA GLY A 24 4.79 17.69 -7.99
C GLY A 24 3.44 17.06 -8.32
N ASP A 25 3.02 16.04 -7.56
CA ASP A 25 1.76 15.29 -7.73
C ASP A 25 1.64 14.56 -9.08
N ALA A 26 2.76 14.30 -9.77
CA ALA A 26 2.76 13.53 -11.00
C ALA A 26 2.38 12.07 -10.73
N LEU A 27 1.56 11.47 -11.61
CA LEU A 27 1.27 10.04 -11.57
C LEU A 27 2.53 9.27 -11.99
N GLY A 28 3.04 8.45 -11.08
CA GLY A 28 4.13 7.51 -11.30
C GLY A 28 3.63 6.17 -11.84
N ASP A 29 4.31 5.09 -11.45
CA ASP A 29 3.99 3.74 -11.91
C ASP A 29 2.67 3.22 -11.34
N LEU A 30 1.94 2.44 -12.15
CA LEU A 30 0.79 1.66 -11.71
C LEU A 30 1.25 0.35 -11.07
N ARG A 31 0.90 0.12 -9.81
CA ARG A 31 1.33 -1.04 -9.01
C ARG A 31 0.18 -1.59 -8.16
N ASP A 32 0.32 -2.81 -7.70
CA ASP A 32 -0.48 -3.38 -6.60
C ASP A 32 0.30 -3.41 -5.26
N THR A 33 1.62 -3.19 -5.35
CA THR A 33 2.56 -3.28 -4.24
C THR A 33 3.62 -2.18 -4.39
N THR A 34 3.87 -1.43 -3.32
CA THR A 34 4.92 -0.41 -3.26
C THR A 34 5.86 -0.67 -2.10
N LEU A 35 7.11 -0.21 -2.19
CA LEU A 35 8.04 -0.24 -1.07
C LEU A 35 7.98 1.10 -0.32
N VAL A 36 7.83 1.04 1.00
CA VAL A 36 8.00 2.21 1.87
C VAL A 36 9.24 1.98 2.73
N ASP A 37 10.31 2.71 2.43
CA ASP A 37 11.57 2.62 3.17
C ASP A 37 11.43 3.05 4.64
N ALA A 38 12.41 2.68 5.46
CA ALA A 38 12.45 3.04 6.87
C ALA A 38 12.47 4.56 7.07
N GLY A 39 11.59 5.07 7.93
CA GLY A 39 11.45 6.51 8.19
C GLY A 39 10.88 7.33 7.02
N ALA A 40 10.36 6.68 5.98
CA ALA A 40 9.84 7.33 4.78
C ALA A 40 8.31 7.35 4.74
N SER A 41 7.77 8.11 3.80
CA SER A 41 6.36 8.10 3.43
C SER A 41 6.19 7.93 1.93
N ARG A 42 5.07 7.30 1.54
CA ARG A 42 4.70 7.08 0.14
C ARG A 42 3.23 7.39 -0.03
N ASP A 43 2.93 8.29 -0.95
CA ASP A 43 1.56 8.58 -1.35
C ASP A 43 1.18 7.76 -2.57
N ILE A 44 -0.08 7.32 -2.59
CA ILE A 44 -0.66 6.52 -3.66
C ILE A 44 -2.05 7.06 -3.98
N ILE A 45 -2.44 6.96 -5.25
CA ILE A 45 -3.79 7.29 -5.71
C ILE A 45 -4.43 6.02 -6.25
N CYS A 46 -5.56 5.64 -5.64
CA CYS A 46 -6.30 4.43 -5.98
C CYS A 46 -7.74 4.81 -6.32
N VAL A 47 -8.26 4.26 -7.42
CA VAL A 47 -9.71 4.27 -7.69
C VAL A 47 -10.28 3.02 -7.04
N PHE A 48 -11.28 3.16 -6.18
CA PHE A 48 -11.95 2.04 -5.51
C PHE A 48 -13.24 1.68 -6.26
N ASP A 49 -13.09 0.98 -7.39
CA ASP A 49 -14.16 0.60 -8.31
C ASP A 49 -14.52 -0.90 -8.26
N ASN A 50 -13.86 -1.68 -7.40
CA ASN A 50 -14.11 -3.10 -7.22
C ASN A 50 -14.78 -3.38 -5.85
N PRO A 51 -16.11 -3.62 -5.80
CA PRO A 51 -16.83 -3.84 -4.54
C PRO A 51 -16.32 -5.07 -3.78
N GLY A 52 -16.16 -4.93 -2.47
CA GLY A 52 -15.67 -6.01 -1.62
C GLY A 52 -14.92 -5.54 -0.38
N ARG A 53 -14.32 -6.50 0.31
CA ARG A 53 -13.41 -6.25 1.44
C ARG A 53 -12.01 -6.70 1.06
N TRP A 54 -11.13 -5.74 0.87
CA TRP A 54 -9.82 -5.98 0.28
C TRP A 54 -8.73 -5.79 1.31
N LEU A 55 -7.84 -6.78 1.41
CA LEU A 55 -6.73 -6.74 2.34
C LEU A 55 -5.71 -5.67 1.92
N LEU A 56 -5.22 -4.92 2.89
CA LEU A 56 -4.07 -4.03 2.78
C LEU A 56 -3.05 -4.48 3.81
N HIS A 57 -1.88 -4.94 3.37
CA HIS A 57 -0.91 -5.54 4.30
C HIS A 57 0.53 -5.40 3.84
N CYS A 58 1.46 -5.63 4.78
CA CYS A 58 2.85 -5.83 4.42
C CYS A 58 3.02 -7.18 3.71
N HIS A 59 3.75 -7.21 2.60
CA HIS A 59 4.01 -8.39 1.77
C HIS A 59 5.23 -9.19 2.27
N MET A 60 5.85 -8.77 3.38
CA MET A 60 6.70 -9.66 4.17
C MET A 60 5.80 -10.61 4.96
N LEU A 61 5.83 -11.91 4.62
CA LEU A 61 4.90 -12.91 5.14
C LEU A 61 4.86 -12.97 6.68
N SER A 62 6.01 -12.87 7.34
CA SER A 62 6.11 -12.84 8.81
C SER A 62 5.41 -11.63 9.41
N HIS A 63 5.49 -10.46 8.78
CA HIS A 63 4.80 -9.24 9.23
C HIS A 63 3.28 -9.37 9.03
N ALA A 64 2.85 -9.88 7.87
CA ALA A 64 1.43 -10.11 7.58
C ALA A 64 0.80 -11.08 8.60
N VAL A 65 1.46 -12.21 8.85
CA VAL A 65 1.02 -13.22 9.84
C VAL A 65 1.08 -12.66 11.26
N GLY A 66 2.09 -11.83 11.55
CA GLY A 66 2.25 -11.12 12.82
C GLY A 66 1.22 -10.02 13.07
N GLY A 67 0.33 -9.73 12.10
CA GLY A 67 -0.80 -8.82 12.26
C GLY A 67 -0.67 -7.49 11.53
N MET A 68 0.38 -7.28 10.73
CA MET A 68 0.54 -6.09 9.89
C MET A 68 -0.37 -6.16 8.65
N ARG A 69 -1.68 -6.13 8.91
CA ARG A 69 -2.76 -6.23 7.95
C ARG A 69 -3.94 -5.41 8.42
N THR A 70 -4.61 -4.78 7.49
CA THR A 70 -5.93 -4.17 7.64
C THR A 70 -6.74 -4.47 6.37
N TRP A 71 -7.92 -3.89 6.25
CA TRP A 71 -8.74 -4.04 5.05
C TRP A 71 -9.45 -2.74 4.70
N VAL A 72 -9.80 -2.60 3.43
CA VAL A 72 -10.62 -1.51 2.89
C VAL A 72 -11.97 -2.10 2.49
N ASN A 73 -13.06 -1.45 2.89
CA ASN A 73 -14.40 -1.75 2.41
C ASN A 73 -14.72 -0.89 1.19
N VAL A 74 -15.13 -1.49 0.09
CA VAL A 74 -15.64 -0.79 -1.08
C VAL A 74 -17.09 -1.22 -1.28
N ALA A 75 -18.01 -0.27 -1.17
CA ALA A 75 -19.46 -0.48 -1.19
C ALA A 75 -20.13 0.48 -2.17
#